data_AF-A0A930XB69-F1
#
_entry.id   AF-A0A930XB69-F1
#
_cell.length_a   1.000
_cell.length_b   1.000
_cell.length_c   1.000
_cell.angle_alpha   90.00
_cell.angle_beta   90.00
_cell.angle_gamma   90.00
#
_symmetry.space_group_name_H-M   'P 1'
#
loop_
_entity.id
_entity.type
_entity.pdbx_description
1 polymer ?
#
loop_
_entity_poly.entity_id
_entity_poly.type
_entity_poly.pdbx_seq_one_letter_code
_entity_poly.pdbx_strand_id
1 'polypeptide(L)'
;MARKKTKTSTGLSNPKSKVNVTLTEEANNTLNAIAKGLGMSKSGLFEQILVGDIAIFGKNAEKQVSLIDNPNEEGSFFDGVQDFNGDNLVSSSPTNDNQEYLTKIQNLEEIINSQRDTVAEKLKINHNLQEELETKNILIKSLQDDLLKIDNEQKSVVDVKEFNDLHNELLSLKNELTAKENQLSSLHNDLENNNQKLSSLQDNFSSLNIQLTEKGNQINVLQKELETQQNLVTQQENKIKELSDNSALHLNKVNKLQQQLIEKEEQINVLEKEVENQQQLIIQRENKIKELSDNSALQIEKIDNLQQQLKEKEKKVSQLTQEINNFKNNLEEVKNQTALNQEKLQKQINEYQLKINEKEQEKIALSQNLAKERRALEDNLLAENQQQKHLINNLYSRISELELYASFGEKMLNKWRK
;
A
#
# COMPACT_ATOMS: atom_id res chain seq x y z
N MET A 1 7.49 -40.23 0.77
CA MET A 1 6.86 -41.34 1.52
C MET A 1 6.03 -42.19 0.56
N ALA A 2 6.44 -43.43 0.33
CA ALA A 2 5.80 -44.38 -0.57
C ALA A 2 4.59 -45.04 0.11
N ARG A 3 3.45 -45.18 -0.58
CA ARG A 3 2.37 -46.08 -0.18
C ARG A 3 2.15 -47.16 -1.23
N LYS A 4 2.37 -48.40 -0.76
CA LYS A 4 2.28 -49.68 -1.46
C LYS A 4 0.84 -50.01 -1.87
N LYS A 5 0.70 -50.59 -3.05
CA LYS A 5 -0.45 -51.40 -3.49
C LYS A 5 -0.20 -52.87 -3.15
N THR A 6 -1.20 -53.58 -2.61
CA THR A 6 -1.38 -55.06 -2.69
C THR A 6 -2.85 -55.36 -2.37
N LYS A 7 -3.66 -55.78 -3.37
CA LYS A 7 -3.90 -57.16 -3.85
C LYS A 7 -5.06 -57.84 -3.10
N THR A 8 -6.20 -57.89 -3.80
CA THR A 8 -7.31 -58.83 -3.63
C THR A 8 -6.83 -60.25 -3.91
N SER A 9 -7.13 -61.18 -3.00
CA SER A 9 -6.94 -62.62 -3.16
C SER A 9 -8.32 -63.27 -3.22
N THR A 10 -8.62 -63.85 -4.39
CA THR A 10 -9.70 -64.80 -4.60
C THR A 10 -9.23 -66.17 -4.14
N GLY A 11 -9.95 -66.76 -3.18
CA GLY A 11 -9.72 -68.12 -2.71
C GLY A 11 -11.06 -68.86 -2.67
N LEU A 12 -11.38 -69.56 -3.76
CA LEU A 12 -12.33 -70.66 -3.74
C LEU A 12 -11.77 -71.73 -2.79
N SER A 13 -12.47 -72.00 -1.69
CA SER A 13 -12.33 -73.27 -0.96
C SER A 13 -13.72 -73.82 -0.69
N ASN A 14 -14.00 -74.97 -1.29
CA ASN A 14 -15.20 -75.77 -1.01
C ASN A 14 -15.35 -76.04 0.50
N PRO A 15 -16.60 -76.12 1.00
CA PRO A 15 -16.85 -76.31 2.42
C PRO A 15 -16.43 -77.72 2.86
N LYS A 16 -15.45 -77.81 3.76
CA LYS A 16 -15.18 -79.04 4.51
C LYS A 16 -16.37 -79.30 5.42
N SER A 17 -17.17 -80.31 5.09
CA SER A 17 -18.20 -80.87 5.97
C SER A 17 -17.54 -81.27 7.30
N LYS A 18 -17.83 -80.52 8.37
CA LYS A 18 -17.40 -80.87 9.73
C LYS A 18 -18.42 -81.85 10.29
N VAL A 19 -18.14 -83.14 10.18
CA VAL A 19 -18.84 -84.17 10.96
C VAL A 19 -18.26 -84.16 12.37
N ASN A 20 -18.97 -83.59 13.33
CA ASN A 20 -18.58 -83.59 14.74
C ASN A 20 -18.94 -84.95 15.36
N VAL A 21 -18.06 -85.93 15.24
CA VAL A 21 -18.18 -87.19 15.99
C VAL A 21 -17.49 -87.04 17.33
N THR A 22 -18.25 -87.09 18.42
CA THR A 22 -17.68 -87.15 19.78
C THR A 22 -17.32 -88.60 20.09
N LEU A 23 -16.03 -88.89 20.19
CA LEU A 23 -15.53 -90.20 20.59
C LEU A 23 -15.26 -90.22 22.10
N THR A 24 -15.52 -91.37 22.74
CA THR A 24 -15.04 -91.62 24.11
C THR A 24 -13.52 -91.53 24.15
N GLU A 25 -12.95 -91.21 25.31
CA GLU A 25 -11.51 -91.03 25.47
C GLU A 25 -10.72 -92.30 25.09
N GLU A 26 -11.26 -93.48 25.43
CA GLU A 26 -10.70 -94.77 25.07
C GLU A 26 -10.71 -95.02 23.55
N ALA A 27 -11.82 -94.69 22.87
CA ALA A 27 -11.91 -94.77 21.41
C ALA A 27 -10.95 -93.78 20.73
N ASN A 28 -10.79 -92.58 21.29
CA ASN A 28 -9.88 -91.56 20.79
C ASN A 28 -8.40 -91.97 20.94
N ASN A 29 -8.06 -92.65 22.04
CA ASN A 29 -6.73 -93.22 22.28
C ASN A 29 -6.43 -94.39 21.35
N THR A 30 -7.42 -95.26 21.11
CA THR A 30 -7.29 -96.40 20.19
C THR A 30 -7.10 -95.91 18.75
N LEU A 31 -7.89 -94.92 18.33
CA LEU A 31 -7.78 -94.31 17.01
C LEU A 31 -6.42 -93.61 16.83
N ASN A 32 -5.92 -92.94 17.87
CA ASN A 32 -4.58 -92.35 17.91
C ASN A 32 -3.49 -93.41 17.69
N ALA A 33 -3.60 -94.55 18.37
CA ALA A 33 -2.63 -95.64 18.26
C ALA A 33 -2.62 -96.25 16.85
N ILE A 34 -3.80 -96.45 16.25
CA ILE A 34 -3.95 -96.96 14.87
C ILE A 34 -3.37 -95.98 13.85
N ALA A 35 -3.73 -94.69 13.93
CA ALA A 35 -3.22 -93.66 13.03
C ALA A 35 -1.70 -93.55 13.09
N LYS A 36 -1.12 -93.61 14.30
CA LYS A 36 0.33 -93.62 14.52
C LYS A 36 1.00 -94.89 13.97
N GLY A 37 0.37 -96.06 14.13
CA GLY A 37 0.88 -97.33 13.60
C GLY A 37 0.90 -97.37 12.07
N LEU A 38 -0.02 -96.66 11.41
CA LEU A 38 -0.11 -96.55 9.96
C LEU A 38 0.65 -95.34 9.37
N GLY A 39 1.31 -94.54 10.21
CA GLY A 39 2.09 -93.38 9.76
C GLY A 39 1.25 -92.23 9.18
N MET A 40 -0.03 -92.13 9.52
CA MET A 40 -0.97 -91.14 8.98
C MET A 40 -1.62 -90.28 10.09
N SER A 41 -2.20 -89.14 9.70
CA SER A 41 -2.96 -88.29 10.62
C SER A 41 -4.35 -88.88 10.87
N LYS A 42 -5.00 -88.55 12.00
CA LYS A 42 -6.38 -88.99 12.30
C LYS A 42 -7.36 -88.65 11.17
N SER A 43 -7.25 -87.44 10.62
CA SER A 43 -8.10 -87.01 9.52
C SER A 43 -7.85 -87.85 8.26
N GLY A 44 -6.59 -88.22 7.98
CA GLY A 44 -6.24 -89.11 6.88
C GLY A 44 -6.80 -90.53 7.07
N LEU A 45 -6.77 -91.04 8.31
CA LEU A 45 -7.38 -92.33 8.64
C LEU A 45 -8.91 -92.30 8.44
N PHE A 46 -9.59 -91.25 8.89
CA PHE A 46 -11.03 -91.10 8.66
C PHE A 46 -11.39 -90.97 7.18
N GLU A 47 -10.60 -90.25 6.42
CA GLU A 47 -10.80 -90.08 4.98
C GLU A 47 -10.62 -91.41 4.24
N GLN A 48 -9.61 -92.22 4.59
CA GLN A 48 -9.43 -93.55 4.01
C GLN A 48 -10.51 -94.57 4.43
N ILE A 49 -11.06 -94.46 5.64
CA ILE A 49 -12.24 -95.26 6.05
C ILE A 49 -13.48 -94.84 5.27
N LEU A 50 -13.71 -93.52 5.09
CA LEU A 50 -14.87 -92.99 4.38
C LEU A 50 -14.83 -93.27 2.87
N VAL A 51 -13.64 -93.29 2.28
CA VAL A 51 -13.43 -93.64 0.86
C VAL A 51 -13.46 -95.16 0.64
N GLY A 52 -13.39 -95.96 1.72
CA GLY A 52 -13.50 -97.42 1.67
C GLY A 52 -12.17 -98.16 1.45
N ASP A 53 -11.04 -97.46 1.49
CA ASP A 53 -9.70 -98.04 1.33
C ASP A 53 -9.23 -98.81 2.57
N ILE A 54 -9.85 -98.59 3.73
CA ILE A 54 -9.60 -99.31 4.98
C ILE A 54 -10.89 -99.96 5.48
N ALA A 55 -10.92 -101.29 5.50
CA ALA A 55 -11.99 -102.09 6.10
C ALA A 55 -11.62 -102.51 7.53
N ILE A 56 -12.44 -102.14 8.51
CA ILE A 56 -12.28 -102.56 9.92
C ILE A 56 -13.15 -103.80 10.13
N PHE A 57 -12.53 -104.98 10.18
CA PHE A 57 -13.23 -106.23 10.52
C PHE A 57 -13.22 -106.42 12.03
N GLY A 58 -14.39 -106.29 12.66
CA GLY A 58 -14.58 -106.65 14.06
C GLY A 58 -14.49 -108.18 14.24
N LYS A 59 -13.65 -108.65 15.17
CA LYS A 59 -13.40 -110.08 15.42
C LYS A 59 -14.58 -110.89 15.98
N ASN A 60 -15.76 -110.30 16.17
CA ASN A 60 -16.91 -110.92 16.84
C ASN A 60 -18.23 -110.74 16.06
N ALA A 61 -18.34 -111.30 14.84
CA ALA A 61 -19.60 -111.39 14.11
C ALA A 61 -20.07 -112.86 14.04
N GLU A 62 -20.80 -113.31 15.06
CA GLU A 62 -21.52 -114.58 15.06
C GLU A 62 -23.03 -114.31 15.16
N LYS A 63 -23.74 -114.41 14.02
CA LYS A 63 -24.87 -115.34 13.84
C LYS A 63 -25.63 -115.06 12.54
N GLN A 64 -25.50 -116.02 11.62
CA GLN A 64 -26.56 -116.45 10.70
C GLN A 64 -27.70 -117.13 11.47
N VAL A 65 -28.90 -117.12 10.87
CA VAL A 65 -29.94 -118.20 10.77
C VAL A 65 -31.23 -117.48 10.33
N SER A 66 -31.58 -117.40 9.03
CA SER A 66 -32.28 -118.38 8.17
C SER A 66 -33.73 -118.70 8.59
N LEU A 67 -34.64 -118.34 7.67
CA LEU A 67 -36.01 -118.79 7.52
C LEU A 67 -36.07 -120.30 7.13
N ILE A 68 -37.30 -120.86 7.15
CA ILE A 68 -37.86 -121.88 6.22
C ILE A 68 -38.17 -123.31 6.78
N ASP A 69 -39.43 -123.72 6.51
CA ASP A 69 -40.02 -125.05 6.25
C ASP A 69 -40.44 -126.09 7.34
N ASN A 70 -41.77 -126.35 7.37
CA ASN A 70 -42.52 -127.62 7.10
C ASN A 70 -41.68 -128.84 6.58
N PRO A 71 -42.22 -130.07 6.36
CA PRO A 71 -43.40 -130.82 6.86
C PRO A 71 -43.08 -132.34 7.15
N ASN A 72 -44.14 -133.15 7.34
CA ASN A 72 -44.28 -134.61 7.04
C ASN A 72 -43.66 -135.71 7.93
N GLU A 73 -44.53 -136.57 8.46
CA GLU A 73 -44.53 -138.06 8.36
C GLU A 73 -46.02 -138.47 8.36
N GLU A 74 -46.62 -138.89 7.23
CA GLU A 74 -46.64 -140.23 6.61
C GLU A 74 -47.35 -141.34 7.41
N GLY A 75 -48.32 -141.99 6.76
CA GLY A 75 -49.02 -143.18 7.29
C GLY A 75 -50.32 -143.52 6.55
N SER A 76 -50.23 -143.87 5.27
CA SER A 76 -51.29 -144.56 4.49
C SER A 76 -51.29 -146.06 4.81
N PHE A 77 -52.44 -146.76 4.79
CA PHE A 77 -52.52 -148.17 4.33
C PHE A 77 -53.97 -148.65 4.05
N PHE A 78 -54.21 -148.89 2.75
CA PHE A 78 -55.07 -149.88 2.08
C PHE A 78 -56.62 -149.90 2.16
N ASP A 79 -57.17 -149.58 0.98
CA ASP A 79 -58.34 -150.17 0.33
C ASP A 79 -58.03 -151.62 -0.14
N GLY A 80 -59.02 -152.52 -0.18
CA GLY A 80 -58.82 -153.92 -0.58
C GLY A 80 -60.02 -154.84 -0.37
N VAL A 81 -60.85 -154.93 -1.40
CA VAL A 81 -61.91 -155.93 -1.61
C VAL A 81 -61.33 -157.34 -1.79
N GLN A 82 -61.93 -158.38 -1.17
CA GLN A 82 -62.11 -159.74 -1.73
C GLN A 82 -62.86 -160.71 -0.78
N ASP A 83 -64.11 -161.04 -1.14
CA ASP A 83 -64.59 -162.36 -1.61
C ASP A 83 -64.22 -163.72 -0.93
N PHE A 84 -65.24 -164.60 -0.96
CA PHE A 84 -65.28 -166.09 -0.96
C PHE A 84 -65.26 -166.95 0.32
N ASN A 85 -66.30 -167.82 0.36
CA ASN A 85 -66.33 -169.26 0.73
C ASN A 85 -65.94 -169.64 2.17
N GLY A 86 -66.59 -170.56 2.86
CA GLY A 86 -67.44 -171.68 2.45
C GLY A 86 -67.22 -172.81 3.47
N ASP A 87 -68.21 -173.70 3.56
CA ASP A 87 -68.10 -175.09 4.03
C ASP A 87 -67.81 -175.41 5.50
N ASN A 88 -68.08 -176.59 6.04
CA ASN A 88 -69.08 -177.66 5.88
C ASN A 88 -68.54 -178.85 6.70
N LEU A 89 -69.44 -179.77 7.10
CA LEU A 89 -69.18 -181.21 7.35
C LEU A 89 -68.29 -181.62 8.57
N VAL A 90 -68.44 -182.77 9.24
CA VAL A 90 -69.44 -183.85 9.41
C VAL A 90 -68.80 -184.96 10.28
N SER A 91 -69.62 -185.87 10.78
CA SER A 91 -69.37 -187.30 11.15
C SER A 91 -69.45 -187.59 12.66
N SER A 92 -70.13 -188.64 13.15
CA SER A 92 -70.95 -189.71 12.57
C SER A 92 -71.66 -190.49 13.70
N SER A 93 -72.95 -190.81 13.50
CA SER A 93 -73.79 -191.96 13.95
C SER A 93 -73.45 -192.85 15.18
N PRO A 94 -74.41 -193.63 15.76
CA PRO A 94 -75.87 -193.64 15.56
C PRO A 94 -76.71 -193.62 16.88
N THR A 95 -78.02 -193.38 16.74
CA THR A 95 -79.14 -193.75 17.67
C THR A 95 -79.24 -193.07 19.06
N ASN A 96 -80.05 -192.00 19.18
CA ASN A 96 -81.42 -192.02 19.78
C ASN A 96 -81.97 -190.58 19.96
N ASP A 97 -82.74 -190.13 18.97
CA ASP A 97 -83.79 -189.10 18.96
C ASP A 97 -83.78 -187.89 19.94
N ASN A 98 -83.72 -186.71 19.32
CA ASN A 98 -84.50 -185.49 19.63
C ASN A 98 -84.10 -184.53 20.76
N GLN A 99 -83.07 -184.76 21.58
CA GLN A 99 -82.73 -183.80 22.67
C GLN A 99 -81.56 -182.82 22.40
N GLU A 100 -80.71 -183.04 21.38
CA GLU A 100 -79.49 -182.23 21.17
C GLU A 100 -79.66 -181.01 20.24
N TYR A 101 -80.69 -181.00 19.38
CA TYR A 101 -80.97 -179.87 18.49
C TYR A 101 -81.48 -178.62 19.23
N LEU A 102 -82.12 -178.79 20.40
CA LEU A 102 -82.61 -177.68 21.24
C LEU A 102 -81.49 -176.83 21.82
N THR A 103 -80.40 -177.46 22.29
CA THR A 103 -79.23 -176.75 22.83
C THR A 103 -78.45 -175.97 21.77
N LYS A 104 -78.46 -176.43 20.52
CA LYS A 104 -77.79 -175.73 19.41
C LYS A 104 -78.59 -174.52 18.92
N ILE A 105 -79.93 -174.61 18.97
CA ILE A 105 -80.82 -173.49 18.67
C ILE A 105 -80.66 -172.39 19.74
N GLN A 106 -80.60 -172.75 21.03
CA GLN A 106 -80.38 -171.77 22.10
C GLN A 106 -79.03 -171.02 21.97
N ASN A 107 -77.96 -171.70 21.61
CA ASN A 107 -76.64 -171.09 21.46
C ASN A 107 -76.57 -170.12 20.25
N LEU A 108 -77.27 -170.46 19.16
CA LEU A 108 -77.39 -169.56 18.01
C LEU A 108 -78.29 -168.35 18.30
N GLU A 109 -79.35 -168.51 19.10
CA GLU A 109 -80.18 -167.40 19.58
C GLU A 109 -79.39 -166.42 20.46
N GLU A 110 -78.50 -166.92 21.32
CA GLU A 110 -77.58 -166.09 22.11
C GLU A 110 -76.59 -165.31 21.22
N ILE A 111 -76.02 -165.95 20.19
CA ILE A 111 -75.11 -165.28 19.25
C ILE A 111 -75.86 -164.21 18.46
N ILE A 112 -77.07 -164.50 17.96
CA ILE A 112 -77.90 -163.55 17.21
C ILE A 112 -78.29 -162.37 18.09
N ASN A 113 -78.62 -162.60 19.37
CA ASN A 113 -78.89 -161.50 20.31
C ASN A 113 -77.64 -160.65 20.58
N SER A 114 -76.46 -161.26 20.76
CA SER A 114 -75.21 -160.49 20.94
C SER A 114 -74.87 -159.65 19.70
N GLN A 115 -75.11 -160.17 18.49
CA GLN A 115 -74.90 -159.43 17.25
C GLN A 115 -75.91 -158.29 17.08
N ARG A 116 -77.17 -158.52 17.50
CA ARG A 116 -78.21 -157.48 17.50
C ARG A 116 -77.85 -156.33 18.43
N ASP A 117 -77.33 -156.63 19.62
CA ASP A 117 -76.87 -155.62 20.57
C ASP A 117 -75.65 -154.86 20.02
N THR A 118 -74.71 -155.55 19.38
CA THR A 118 -73.54 -154.93 18.74
C THR A 118 -73.93 -153.99 17.60
N VAL A 119 -74.93 -154.36 16.79
CA VAL A 119 -75.44 -153.52 15.70
C VAL A 119 -76.18 -152.30 16.25
N ALA A 120 -76.99 -152.47 17.29
CA ALA A 120 -77.67 -151.36 17.95
C ALA A 120 -76.66 -150.37 18.56
N GLU A 121 -75.58 -150.87 19.17
CA GLU A 121 -74.52 -150.04 19.73
C GLU A 121 -73.75 -149.28 18.64
N LYS A 122 -73.40 -149.94 17.52
CA LYS A 122 -72.75 -149.27 16.38
C LYS A 122 -73.63 -148.22 15.70
N LEU A 123 -74.94 -148.45 15.59
CA LEU A 123 -75.88 -147.45 15.08
C LEU A 123 -75.93 -146.22 15.99
N LYS A 124 -75.89 -146.43 17.31
CA LYS A 124 -75.82 -145.35 18.29
C LYS A 124 -74.51 -144.57 18.20
N ILE A 125 -73.38 -145.26 18.02
CA ILE A 125 -72.07 -144.63 17.76
C ILE A 125 -72.10 -143.80 16.47
N ASN A 126 -72.69 -144.34 15.40
CA ASN A 126 -72.80 -143.61 14.13
C ASN A 126 -73.67 -142.35 14.27
N HIS A 127 -74.79 -142.44 15.00
CA HIS A 127 -75.62 -141.27 15.28
C HIS A 127 -74.86 -140.20 16.05
N ASN A 128 -74.10 -140.57 17.09
CA ASN A 128 -73.27 -139.65 17.86
C ASN A 128 -72.16 -139.00 16.99
N LEU A 129 -71.50 -139.77 16.12
CA LEU A 129 -70.49 -139.24 15.21
C LEU A 129 -71.11 -138.24 14.21
N GLN A 130 -72.33 -138.50 13.75
CA GLN A 130 -73.05 -137.61 12.85
C GLN A 130 -73.42 -136.29 13.53
N GLU A 131 -73.86 -136.34 14.80
CA GLU A 131 -74.08 -135.15 15.63
C GLU A 131 -72.77 -134.38 15.91
N GLU A 132 -71.66 -135.08 16.16
CA GLU A 132 -70.34 -134.46 16.37
C GLU A 132 -69.82 -133.78 15.09
N LEU A 133 -70.10 -134.35 13.93
CA LEU A 133 -69.73 -133.77 12.63
C LEU A 133 -70.57 -132.53 12.32
N GLU A 134 -71.87 -132.57 12.62
CA GLU A 134 -72.76 -131.41 12.45
C GLU A 134 -72.35 -130.26 13.36
N THR A 135 -72.03 -130.55 14.64
CA THR A 135 -71.54 -129.53 15.58
C THR A 135 -70.19 -128.95 15.16
N LYS A 136 -69.26 -129.77 14.65
CA LYS A 136 -67.99 -129.28 14.08
C LYS A 136 -68.21 -128.43 12.83
N ASN A 137 -69.15 -128.78 11.96
CA ASN A 137 -69.46 -127.97 10.78
C ASN A 137 -70.07 -126.61 11.15
N ILE A 138 -70.94 -126.55 12.15
CA ILE A 138 -71.46 -125.30 12.70
C ILE A 138 -70.32 -124.44 13.26
N LEU A 139 -69.38 -125.05 14.00
CA LEU A 139 -68.22 -124.34 14.55
C LEU A 139 -67.29 -123.81 13.46
N ILE A 140 -67.00 -124.62 12.43
CA ILE A 140 -66.18 -124.20 11.28
C ILE A 140 -66.82 -123.00 10.58
N LYS A 141 -68.13 -123.03 10.39
CA LYS A 141 -68.85 -121.92 9.76
C LYS A 141 -68.80 -120.65 10.60
N SER A 142 -68.96 -120.77 11.92
CA SER A 142 -68.78 -119.66 12.85
C SER A 142 -67.36 -119.09 12.79
N LEU A 143 -66.33 -119.93 12.76
CA LEU A 143 -64.93 -119.49 12.68
C LEU A 143 -64.61 -118.83 11.33
N GLN A 144 -65.22 -119.30 10.24
CA GLN A 144 -65.09 -118.65 8.93
C GLN A 144 -65.74 -117.26 8.93
N ASP A 145 -66.91 -117.12 9.55
CA ASP A 145 -67.58 -115.82 9.71
C ASP A 145 -66.76 -114.88 10.59
N ASP A 146 -66.17 -115.37 11.68
CA ASP A 146 -65.29 -114.58 12.56
C ASP A 146 -64.00 -114.13 11.84
N LEU A 147 -63.38 -114.99 11.02
CA LEU A 147 -62.20 -114.64 10.23
C LEU A 147 -62.52 -113.57 9.18
N LEU A 148 -63.67 -113.67 8.51
CA LEU A 148 -64.12 -112.64 7.58
C LEU A 148 -64.38 -111.31 8.29
N LYS A 149 -64.89 -111.35 9.52
CA LYS A 149 -65.09 -110.15 10.32
C LYS A 149 -63.77 -109.50 10.71
N ILE A 150 -62.79 -110.28 11.15
CA ILE A 150 -61.44 -109.80 11.51
C ILE A 150 -60.72 -109.22 10.27
N ASP A 151 -60.81 -109.86 9.11
CA ASP A 151 -60.18 -109.37 7.87
C ASP A 151 -60.78 -108.03 7.43
N ASN A 152 -62.11 -107.89 7.55
CA ASN A 152 -62.80 -106.62 7.28
C ASN A 152 -62.45 -105.53 8.32
N GLU A 153 -62.34 -105.87 9.60
CA GLU A 153 -61.93 -104.93 10.67
C GLU A 153 -60.46 -104.50 10.51
N GLN A 154 -59.55 -105.40 10.14
CA GLN A 154 -58.15 -105.04 9.85
C GLN A 154 -58.05 -104.13 8.62
N LYS A 155 -58.87 -104.37 7.60
CA LYS A 155 -58.92 -103.52 6.41
C LYS A 155 -59.49 -102.13 6.69
N SER A 156 -60.35 -101.97 7.70
CA SER A 156 -60.85 -100.66 8.12
C SER A 156 -59.94 -99.95 9.14
N VAL A 157 -59.18 -100.68 9.96
CA VAL A 157 -58.20 -100.10 10.91
C VAL A 157 -56.94 -99.59 10.19
N VAL A 158 -56.68 -100.08 8.99
CA VAL A 158 -55.63 -99.59 8.08
C VAL A 158 -56.20 -98.43 7.25
N ASP A 159 -56.61 -97.35 7.90
CA ASP A 159 -56.83 -96.03 7.27
C ASP A 159 -55.47 -95.39 6.91
N VAL A 160 -54.67 -96.12 6.12
CA VAL A 160 -53.38 -95.68 5.54
C VAL A 160 -53.55 -94.38 4.76
N LYS A 161 -54.76 -94.08 4.31
CA LYS A 161 -55.09 -92.81 3.69
C LYS A 161 -54.97 -91.64 4.68
N GLU A 162 -55.60 -91.71 5.85
CA GLU A 162 -55.51 -90.63 6.85
C GLU A 162 -54.07 -90.47 7.35
N PHE A 163 -53.35 -91.57 7.60
CA PHE A 163 -51.95 -91.50 7.99
C PHE A 163 -51.08 -90.83 6.91
N ASN A 164 -51.26 -91.20 5.65
CA ASN A 164 -50.52 -90.58 4.54
C ASN A 164 -50.89 -89.10 4.36
N ASP A 165 -52.16 -88.74 4.54
CA ASP A 165 -52.62 -87.35 4.45
C ASP A 165 -51.99 -86.50 5.58
N LEU A 166 -51.99 -86.98 6.83
CA LEU A 166 -51.30 -86.32 7.94
C LEU A 166 -49.78 -86.26 7.73
N HIS A 167 -49.16 -87.31 7.21
CA HIS A 167 -47.73 -87.34 6.92
C HIS A 167 -47.36 -86.30 5.85
N ASN A 168 -48.17 -86.19 4.79
CA ASN A 168 -48.01 -85.20 3.74
C ASN A 168 -48.23 -83.78 4.27
N GLU A 169 -49.21 -83.55 5.13
CA GLU A 169 -49.44 -82.27 5.80
C GLU A 169 -48.24 -81.89 6.69
N LEU A 170 -47.70 -82.84 7.46
CA LEU A 170 -46.51 -82.62 8.29
C LEU A 170 -45.27 -82.32 7.45
N LEU A 171 -45.09 -82.99 6.31
CA LEU A 171 -44.04 -82.67 5.34
C LEU A 171 -44.24 -81.26 4.75
N SER A 172 -45.47 -80.89 4.41
CA SER A 172 -45.80 -79.54 3.92
C SER A 172 -45.48 -78.48 4.96
N LEU A 173 -45.92 -78.65 6.20
CA LEU A 173 -45.63 -77.74 7.32
C LEU A 173 -44.13 -77.64 7.60
N LYS A 174 -43.39 -78.77 7.53
CA LYS A 174 -41.93 -78.77 7.68
C LYS A 174 -41.25 -77.98 6.56
N ASN A 175 -41.71 -78.11 5.33
CA ASN A 175 -41.20 -77.35 4.19
C ASN A 175 -41.52 -75.86 4.34
N GLU A 176 -42.72 -75.50 4.79
CA GLU A 176 -43.10 -74.12 5.10
C GLU A 176 -42.26 -73.53 6.23
N LEU A 177 -42.03 -74.27 7.31
CA LEU A 177 -41.16 -73.85 8.41
C LEU A 177 -39.75 -73.58 7.91
N THR A 178 -39.18 -74.50 7.13
CA THR A 178 -37.85 -74.35 6.54
C THR A 178 -37.80 -73.11 5.63
N ALA A 179 -38.85 -72.87 4.84
CA ALA A 179 -38.95 -71.68 3.99
C ALA A 179 -39.02 -70.39 4.83
N LYS A 180 -39.75 -70.41 5.96
CA LYS A 180 -39.84 -69.28 6.90
C LYS A 180 -38.51 -69.01 7.61
N GLU A 181 -37.78 -70.04 8.02
CA GLU A 181 -36.44 -69.91 8.61
C GLU A 181 -35.44 -69.28 7.63
N ASN A 182 -35.51 -69.68 6.36
CA ASN A 182 -34.70 -69.08 5.30
C ASN A 182 -35.07 -67.61 5.06
N GLN A 183 -36.37 -67.28 5.04
CA GLN A 183 -36.85 -65.89 4.96
C GLN A 183 -36.35 -65.05 6.15
N LEU A 184 -36.40 -65.60 7.36
CA LEU A 184 -35.98 -64.92 8.59
C LEU A 184 -34.47 -64.70 8.61
N SER A 185 -33.69 -65.67 8.12
CA SER A 185 -32.24 -65.53 7.94
C SER A 185 -31.89 -64.45 6.91
N SER A 186 -32.62 -64.39 5.80
CA SER A 186 -32.45 -63.31 4.80
C SER A 186 -32.75 -61.94 5.39
N LEU A 187 -33.88 -61.81 6.10
CA LEU A 187 -34.27 -60.56 6.77
C LEU A 187 -33.25 -60.13 7.83
N HIS A 188 -32.67 -61.08 8.57
CA HIS A 188 -31.61 -60.80 9.54
C HIS A 188 -30.36 -60.23 8.85
N ASN A 189 -29.93 -60.83 7.74
CA ASN A 189 -28.80 -60.31 6.95
C ASN A 189 -29.08 -58.92 6.37
N ASP A 190 -30.30 -58.67 5.91
CA ASP A 190 -30.70 -57.34 5.41
C ASP A 190 -30.70 -56.29 6.52
N LEU A 191 -31.16 -56.65 7.72
CA LEU A 191 -31.12 -55.79 8.91
C LEU A 191 -29.68 -55.45 9.29
N GLU A 192 -28.79 -56.45 9.35
CA GLU A 192 -27.36 -56.28 9.64
C GLU A 192 -26.71 -55.31 8.64
N ASN A 193 -26.95 -55.52 7.35
CA ASN A 193 -26.46 -54.65 6.28
C ASN A 193 -26.99 -53.22 6.38
N ASN A 194 -28.27 -53.05 6.72
CA ASN A 194 -28.87 -51.74 6.90
C ASN A 194 -28.31 -51.02 8.13
N ASN A 195 -28.04 -51.73 9.21
CA ASN A 195 -27.37 -51.16 10.40
C ASN A 195 -25.94 -50.69 10.08
N GLN A 196 -25.18 -51.45 9.31
CA GLN A 196 -23.85 -51.03 8.85
C GLN A 196 -23.92 -49.77 7.97
N LYS A 197 -24.88 -49.70 7.03
CA LYS A 197 -25.13 -48.49 6.23
C LYS A 197 -25.52 -47.30 7.12
N LEU A 198 -26.39 -47.49 8.11
CA LEU A 198 -26.79 -46.44 9.04
C LEU A 198 -25.60 -45.89 9.83
N SER A 199 -24.74 -46.77 10.35
CA SER A 199 -23.51 -46.38 11.06
C SER A 199 -22.60 -45.54 10.17
N SER A 200 -22.34 -46.00 8.93
CA SER A 200 -21.51 -45.23 8.00
C SER A 200 -22.10 -43.85 7.63
N LEU A 201 -23.43 -43.76 7.52
CA LEU A 201 -24.11 -42.48 7.30
C LEU A 201 -23.98 -41.54 8.51
N GLN A 202 -24.06 -42.07 9.73
CA GLN A 202 -23.83 -41.29 10.96
C GLN A 202 -22.40 -40.76 11.05
N ASP A 203 -21.41 -41.56 10.67
CA ASP A 203 -20.01 -41.15 10.63
C ASP A 203 -19.79 -40.04 9.59
N ASN A 204 -20.37 -40.21 8.40
CA ASN A 204 -20.31 -39.19 7.34
C ASN A 204 -20.99 -37.88 7.76
N PHE A 205 -22.16 -37.95 8.40
CA PHE A 205 -22.86 -36.79 8.93
C PHE A 205 -22.03 -36.05 9.99
N SER A 206 -21.41 -36.80 10.90
CA SER A 206 -20.52 -36.24 11.93
C SER A 206 -19.31 -35.55 11.32
N SER A 207 -18.68 -36.17 10.31
CA SER A 207 -17.58 -35.56 9.56
C SER A 207 -18.01 -34.28 8.84
N LEU A 208 -19.16 -34.29 8.16
CA LEU A 208 -19.68 -33.08 7.50
C LEU A 208 -19.95 -31.96 8.51
N ASN A 209 -20.50 -32.27 9.68
CA ASN A 209 -20.80 -31.27 10.70
C ASN A 209 -19.53 -30.62 11.26
N ILE A 210 -18.45 -31.39 11.43
CA ILE A 210 -17.12 -30.86 11.79
C ILE A 210 -16.61 -29.92 10.70
N GLN A 211 -16.64 -30.34 9.43
CA GLN A 211 -16.18 -29.50 8.31
C GLN A 211 -16.99 -28.20 8.18
N LEU A 212 -18.31 -28.26 8.39
CA LEU A 212 -19.17 -27.09 8.38
C LEU A 212 -18.80 -26.11 9.50
N THR A 213 -18.53 -26.63 10.70
CA THR A 213 -18.09 -25.83 11.85
C THR A 213 -16.73 -25.17 11.58
N GLU A 214 -15.76 -25.91 11.02
CA GLU A 214 -14.46 -25.37 10.63
C GLU A 214 -14.58 -24.27 9.57
N LYS A 215 -15.44 -24.48 8.56
CA LYS A 215 -15.71 -23.46 7.54
C LYS A 215 -16.38 -22.23 8.12
N GLY A 216 -17.33 -22.38 9.04
CA GLY A 216 -17.93 -21.27 9.78
C GLY A 216 -16.88 -20.45 10.55
N ASN A 217 -15.94 -21.13 11.23
CA ASN A 217 -14.84 -20.46 11.92
C ASN A 217 -13.89 -19.72 10.97
N GLN A 218 -13.55 -20.31 9.81
CA GLN A 218 -12.74 -19.67 8.78
C GLN A 218 -13.41 -18.39 8.24
N ILE A 219 -14.73 -18.44 7.98
CA ILE A 219 -15.51 -17.27 7.55
C ILE A 219 -15.45 -16.16 8.60
N ASN A 220 -15.64 -16.49 9.89
CA ASN A 220 -15.58 -15.51 10.97
C ASN A 220 -14.19 -14.84 11.08
N VAL A 221 -13.11 -15.58 10.85
CA VAL A 221 -11.74 -15.02 10.83
C VAL A 221 -11.59 -14.07 9.65
N LEU A 222 -11.97 -14.50 8.45
CA LEU A 222 -11.90 -13.67 7.24
C LEU A 222 -12.74 -12.39 7.35
N GLN A 223 -13.92 -12.45 7.98
CA GLN A 223 -14.74 -11.27 8.24
C GLN A 223 -14.04 -10.26 9.14
N LYS A 224 -13.40 -10.72 10.23
CA LYS A 224 -12.61 -9.83 11.12
C LYS A 224 -11.41 -9.23 10.43
N GLU A 225 -10.71 -10.00 9.60
CA GLU A 225 -9.61 -9.49 8.77
C GLU A 225 -10.09 -8.42 7.79
N LEU A 226 -11.23 -8.66 7.13
CA LEU A 226 -11.85 -7.70 6.21
C LEU A 226 -12.22 -6.39 6.91
N GLU A 227 -12.85 -6.44 8.09
CA GLU A 227 -13.15 -5.26 8.90
C GLU A 227 -11.89 -4.50 9.29
N THR A 228 -10.82 -5.22 9.67
CA THR A 228 -9.53 -4.61 10.02
C THR A 228 -8.91 -3.90 8.83
N GLN A 229 -8.93 -4.52 7.64
CA GLN A 229 -8.42 -3.91 6.41
C GLN A 229 -9.26 -2.70 6.00
N GLN A 230 -10.59 -2.78 6.12
CA GLN A 230 -11.48 -1.65 5.84
C GLN A 230 -11.15 -0.43 6.72
N ASN A 231 -10.92 -0.66 8.02
CA ASN A 231 -10.51 0.38 8.95
C ASN A 231 -9.15 0.99 8.57
N LEU A 232 -8.18 0.16 8.16
CA LEU A 232 -6.87 0.62 7.73
C LEU A 232 -6.96 1.49 6.46
N VAL A 233 -7.78 1.08 5.49
CA VAL A 233 -8.04 1.86 4.26
C VAL A 233 -8.62 3.23 4.62
N THR A 234 -9.65 3.28 5.48
CA THR A 234 -10.25 4.55 5.91
C THR A 234 -9.23 5.46 6.63
N GLN A 235 -8.34 4.89 7.45
CA GLN A 235 -7.26 5.67 8.07
C GLN A 235 -6.28 6.24 7.04
N GLN A 236 -5.90 5.45 6.03
CA GLN A 236 -5.02 5.90 4.96
C GLN A 236 -5.67 6.98 4.09
N GLU A 237 -6.95 6.86 3.75
CA GLU A 237 -7.72 7.88 3.02
C GLU A 237 -7.76 9.22 3.78
N ASN A 238 -8.01 9.18 5.09
CA ASN A 238 -7.96 10.36 5.93
C ASN A 238 -6.56 10.98 5.93
N LYS A 239 -5.51 10.17 5.99
CA LYS A 239 -4.14 10.67 5.96
C LYS A 239 -3.77 11.32 4.62
N ILE A 240 -4.21 10.73 3.51
CA ILE A 240 -4.04 11.29 2.16
C ILE A 240 -4.74 12.65 2.07
N LYS A 241 -5.96 12.76 2.61
CA LYS A 241 -6.71 14.03 2.64
C LYS A 241 -5.96 15.11 3.43
N GLU A 242 -5.48 14.80 4.64
CA GLU A 242 -4.67 15.74 5.43
C GLU A 242 -3.41 16.22 4.70
N LEU A 243 -2.70 15.30 4.05
CA LEU A 243 -1.49 15.63 3.28
C LEU A 243 -1.82 16.51 2.07
N SER A 244 -2.92 16.23 1.38
CA SER A 244 -3.41 17.05 0.28
C SER A 244 -3.75 18.48 0.73
N ASP A 245 -4.48 18.62 1.84
CA ASP A 245 -4.86 19.92 2.39
C ASP A 245 -3.62 20.74 2.81
N ASN A 246 -2.65 20.09 3.46
CA ASN A 246 -1.37 20.71 3.82
C ASN A 246 -0.57 21.13 2.58
N SER A 247 -0.52 20.29 1.54
CA SER A 247 0.15 20.61 0.28
C SER A 247 -0.48 21.84 -0.39
N ALA A 248 -1.81 21.95 -0.40
CA ALA A 248 -2.51 23.12 -0.92
C ALA A 248 -2.19 24.39 -0.12
N LEU A 249 -2.12 24.30 1.20
CA LEU A 249 -1.72 25.41 2.07
C LEU A 249 -0.28 25.86 1.79
N HIS A 250 0.65 24.91 1.66
CA HIS A 250 2.04 25.21 1.31
C HIS A 250 2.17 25.86 -0.07
N LEU A 251 1.44 25.38 -1.08
CA LEU A 251 1.41 25.99 -2.42
C LEU A 251 0.94 27.44 -2.36
N ASN A 252 -0.12 27.73 -1.61
CA ASN A 252 -0.60 29.09 -1.40
C ASN A 252 0.43 30.00 -0.72
N LYS A 253 1.18 29.46 0.26
CA LYS A 253 2.26 30.20 0.93
C LYS A 253 3.42 30.51 -0.05
N VAL A 254 3.80 29.54 -0.89
CA VAL A 254 4.83 29.74 -1.92
C VAL A 254 4.41 30.82 -2.92
N ASN A 255 3.17 30.77 -3.42
CA ASN A 255 2.65 31.77 -4.35
C ASN A 255 2.66 33.18 -3.74
N LYS A 256 2.28 33.33 -2.46
CA LYS A 256 2.38 34.63 -1.75
C LYS A 256 3.81 35.13 -1.63
N LEU A 257 4.75 34.27 -1.28
CA LEU A 257 6.17 34.64 -1.18
C LEU A 257 6.74 35.04 -2.56
N GLN A 258 6.35 34.33 -3.62
CA GLN A 258 6.77 34.65 -4.98
C GLN A 258 6.23 36.01 -5.43
N GLN A 259 4.98 36.33 -5.11
CA GLN A 259 4.42 37.66 -5.39
C GLN A 259 5.16 38.77 -4.63
N GLN A 260 5.46 38.55 -3.34
CA GLN A 260 6.24 39.50 -2.54
C GLN A 260 7.66 39.70 -3.10
N LEU A 261 8.29 38.66 -3.63
CA LEU A 261 9.60 38.74 -4.26
C LEU A 261 9.55 39.65 -5.51
N ILE A 262 8.56 39.45 -6.38
CA ILE A 262 8.35 40.27 -7.58
C ILE A 262 8.17 41.75 -7.20
N GLU A 263 7.31 42.04 -6.21
CA GLU A 263 7.10 43.42 -5.72
C GLU A 263 8.40 44.06 -5.19
N LYS A 264 9.26 43.26 -4.55
CA LYS A 264 10.56 43.73 -4.05
C LYS A 264 11.58 43.95 -5.16
N GLU A 265 11.61 43.10 -6.18
CA GLU A 265 12.44 43.28 -7.38
C GLU A 265 12.04 44.57 -8.12
N GLU A 266 10.73 44.85 -8.26
CA GLU A 266 10.25 46.10 -8.84
C GLU A 266 10.67 47.33 -8.02
N GLN A 267 10.58 47.26 -6.69
CA GLN A 267 11.04 48.34 -5.81
C GLN A 267 12.56 48.59 -5.96
N ILE A 268 13.36 47.52 -6.06
CA ILE A 268 14.81 47.63 -6.29
C ILE A 268 15.09 48.32 -7.63
N ASN A 269 14.43 47.90 -8.71
CA ASN A 269 14.62 48.51 -10.04
C ASN A 269 14.29 50.00 -10.06
N VAL A 270 13.28 50.44 -9.30
CA VAL A 270 12.95 51.88 -9.15
C VAL A 270 14.06 52.61 -8.40
N LEU A 271 14.56 52.05 -7.30
CA LEU A 271 15.64 52.65 -6.52
C LEU A 271 16.96 52.72 -7.31
N GLU A 272 17.28 51.70 -8.11
CA GLU A 272 18.46 51.70 -8.98
C GLU A 272 18.41 52.84 -10.00
N LYS A 273 17.26 53.06 -10.65
CA LYS A 273 17.07 54.20 -11.56
C LYS A 273 17.19 55.55 -10.87
N GLU A 274 16.68 55.67 -9.64
CA GLU A 274 16.81 56.90 -8.87
C GLU A 274 18.27 57.17 -8.49
N VAL A 275 19.03 56.15 -8.11
CA VAL A 275 20.47 56.25 -7.86
C VAL A 275 21.22 56.68 -9.12
N GLU A 276 20.92 56.09 -10.28
CA GLU A 276 21.51 56.47 -11.56
C GLU A 276 21.24 57.95 -11.89
N ASN A 277 20.00 58.40 -11.73
CA ASN A 277 19.62 59.81 -11.92
C ASN A 277 20.39 60.75 -10.98
N GLN A 278 20.52 60.39 -9.70
CA GLN A 278 21.26 61.18 -8.73
C GLN A 278 22.76 61.24 -9.05
N GLN A 279 23.36 60.15 -9.53
CA GLN A 279 24.74 60.12 -9.98
C GLN A 279 24.96 61.07 -11.17
N GLN A 280 24.06 61.08 -12.15
CA GLN A 280 24.12 62.03 -13.26
C GLN A 280 24.02 63.48 -12.79
N LEU A 281 23.14 63.78 -11.83
CA LEU A 281 23.01 65.12 -11.26
C LEU A 281 24.28 65.56 -10.50
N ILE A 282 24.94 64.63 -9.80
CA ILE A 282 26.23 64.89 -9.13
C ILE A 282 27.29 65.28 -10.15
N ILE A 283 27.45 64.49 -11.23
CA ILE A 283 28.41 64.78 -12.31
C ILE A 283 28.16 66.17 -12.91
N GLN A 284 26.88 66.53 -13.17
CA GLN A 284 26.54 67.86 -13.66
C GLN A 284 26.94 68.98 -12.68
N ARG A 285 26.70 68.79 -11.38
CA ARG A 285 27.07 69.76 -10.35
C ARG A 285 28.58 69.89 -10.19
N GLU A 286 29.33 68.79 -10.25
CA GLU A 286 30.80 68.80 -10.20
C GLU A 286 31.39 69.60 -11.37
N ASN A 287 30.89 69.37 -12.59
CA ASN A 287 31.28 70.16 -13.75
C ASN A 287 30.97 71.65 -13.56
N LYS A 288 29.80 71.98 -13.00
CA LYS A 288 29.44 73.38 -12.77
C LYS A 288 30.33 74.05 -11.72
N ILE A 289 30.69 73.33 -10.66
CA ILE A 289 31.63 73.80 -9.64
C ILE A 289 32.99 74.07 -10.28
N LYS A 290 33.47 73.18 -11.15
CA LYS A 290 34.73 73.36 -11.87
C LYS A 290 34.73 74.63 -12.73
N GLU A 291 33.69 74.86 -13.54
CA GLU A 291 33.55 76.08 -14.33
C GLU A 291 33.57 77.36 -13.48
N LEU A 292 32.85 77.35 -12.35
CA LEU A 292 32.82 78.50 -11.43
C LEU A 292 34.18 78.73 -10.77
N SER A 293 34.89 77.66 -10.41
CA SER A 293 36.24 77.73 -9.87
C SER A 293 37.23 78.33 -10.87
N ASP A 294 37.18 77.88 -12.12
CA ASP A 294 38.05 78.39 -13.20
C ASP A 294 37.78 79.88 -13.48
N ASN A 295 36.51 80.29 -13.51
CA ASN A 295 36.13 81.70 -13.66
C ASN A 295 36.59 82.56 -12.47
N SER A 296 36.44 82.06 -11.24
CA SER A 296 36.93 82.75 -10.04
C SER A 296 38.44 82.96 -10.09
N ALA A 297 39.21 81.95 -10.53
CA ALA A 297 40.66 82.07 -10.70
C ALA A 297 41.04 83.17 -11.71
N LEU A 298 40.36 83.24 -12.86
CA LEU A 298 40.56 84.31 -13.85
C LEU A 298 40.21 85.70 -13.30
N GLN A 299 39.17 85.80 -12.47
CA GLN A 299 38.80 87.06 -11.84
C GLN A 299 39.84 87.50 -10.80
N ILE A 300 40.38 86.57 -10.01
CA ILE A 300 41.48 86.84 -9.07
C ILE A 300 42.70 87.37 -9.82
N GLU A 301 43.11 86.73 -10.92
CA GLU A 301 44.24 87.20 -11.74
C GLU A 301 44.00 88.63 -12.29
N LYS A 302 42.78 88.91 -12.73
CA LYS A 302 42.40 90.25 -13.19
C LYS A 302 42.47 91.29 -12.06
N ILE A 303 42.02 90.93 -10.85
CA ILE A 303 42.12 91.81 -9.67
C ILE A 303 43.59 92.07 -9.33
N ASP A 304 44.43 91.05 -9.31
CA ASP A 304 45.87 91.19 -9.03
C ASP A 304 46.55 92.13 -10.04
N ASN A 305 46.23 92.01 -11.33
CA ASN A 305 46.72 92.90 -12.36
C ASN A 305 46.27 94.35 -12.12
N LEU A 306 44.98 94.58 -11.85
CA LEU A 306 44.46 95.91 -11.56
C LEU A 306 45.10 96.53 -10.30
N GLN A 307 45.35 95.73 -9.26
CA GLN A 307 46.05 96.17 -8.06
C GLN A 307 47.50 96.57 -8.35
N GLN A 308 48.21 95.83 -9.22
CA GLN A 308 49.56 96.21 -9.66
C GLN A 308 49.55 97.54 -10.41
N GLN A 309 48.64 97.71 -11.38
CA GLN A 309 48.49 98.96 -12.12
C GLN A 309 48.18 100.15 -11.19
N LEU A 310 47.31 99.95 -10.20
CA LEU A 310 46.99 100.98 -9.22
C LEU A 310 48.22 101.41 -8.43
N LYS A 311 49.01 100.46 -7.91
CA LYS A 311 50.27 100.74 -7.20
C LYS A 311 51.27 101.52 -8.04
N GLU A 312 51.37 101.22 -9.34
CA GLU A 312 52.23 101.99 -10.26
C GLU A 312 51.74 103.43 -10.44
N LYS A 313 50.42 103.61 -10.59
CA LYS A 313 49.82 104.94 -10.69
C LYS A 313 50.00 105.74 -9.40
N GLU A 314 49.82 105.13 -8.23
CA GLU A 314 50.06 105.77 -6.92
C GLU A 314 51.51 106.23 -6.76
N LYS A 315 52.49 105.40 -7.18
CA LYS A 315 53.90 105.81 -7.23
C LYS A 315 54.11 107.00 -8.15
N LYS A 316 53.51 106.98 -9.35
CA LYS A 316 53.65 108.09 -10.31
C LYS A 316 53.01 109.38 -9.79
N VAL A 317 51.85 109.30 -9.15
CA VAL A 317 51.20 110.43 -8.48
C VAL A 317 52.12 110.99 -7.39
N SER A 318 52.68 110.13 -6.53
CA SER A 318 53.62 110.55 -5.47
C SER A 318 54.84 111.28 -6.03
N GLN A 319 55.43 110.78 -7.13
CA GLN A 319 56.53 111.45 -7.84
C GLN A 319 56.11 112.82 -8.38
N LEU A 320 54.97 112.89 -9.08
CA LEU A 320 54.46 114.15 -9.62
C LEU A 320 54.15 115.16 -8.50
N THR A 321 53.61 114.71 -7.36
CA THR A 321 53.39 115.56 -6.19
C THR A 321 54.71 116.11 -5.64
N GLN A 322 55.78 115.30 -5.57
CA GLN A 322 57.11 115.77 -5.18
C GLN A 322 57.68 116.79 -6.18
N GLU A 323 57.57 116.53 -7.49
CA GLU A 323 57.99 117.46 -8.54
C GLU A 323 57.25 118.81 -8.44
N ILE A 324 55.93 118.80 -8.24
CA ILE A 324 55.12 120.01 -8.02
C ILE A 324 55.60 120.78 -6.79
N ASN A 325 55.89 120.11 -5.68
CA ASN A 325 56.40 120.76 -4.48
C ASN A 325 57.77 121.41 -4.72
N ASN A 326 58.66 120.74 -5.45
CA ASN A 326 59.95 121.31 -5.84
C ASN A 326 59.77 122.54 -6.73
N PHE A 327 58.91 122.49 -7.75
CA PHE A 327 58.62 123.64 -8.59
C PHE A 327 58.01 124.81 -7.80
N LYS A 328 57.12 124.51 -6.84
CA LYS A 328 56.54 125.53 -5.95
C LYS A 328 57.60 126.21 -5.08
N ASN A 329 58.53 125.44 -4.50
CA ASN A 329 59.63 126.00 -3.71
C ASN A 329 60.56 126.87 -4.57
N ASN A 330 60.94 126.39 -5.76
CA ASN A 330 61.76 127.15 -6.70
C ASN A 330 61.06 128.45 -7.14
N LEU A 331 59.74 128.40 -7.38
CA LEU A 331 58.94 129.57 -7.72
C LEU A 331 58.94 130.60 -6.59
N GLU A 332 58.78 130.16 -5.33
CA GLU A 332 58.81 131.05 -4.17
C GLU A 332 60.20 131.68 -3.98
N GLU A 333 61.28 130.93 -4.22
CA GLU A 333 62.65 131.44 -4.22
C GLU A 333 62.85 132.52 -5.31
N VAL A 334 62.43 132.25 -6.55
CA VAL A 334 62.47 133.23 -7.65
C VAL A 334 61.64 134.47 -7.32
N LYS A 335 60.46 134.30 -6.73
CA LYS A 335 59.58 135.41 -6.32
C LYS A 335 60.25 136.28 -5.26
N ASN A 336 60.86 135.67 -4.24
CA ASN A 336 61.61 136.38 -3.20
C ASN A 336 62.82 137.12 -3.78
N GLN A 337 63.58 136.47 -4.67
CA GLN A 337 64.71 137.11 -5.34
C GLN A 337 64.27 138.27 -6.23
N THR A 338 63.14 138.14 -6.93
CA THR A 338 62.55 139.19 -7.75
C THR A 338 62.11 140.37 -6.89
N ALA A 339 61.44 140.12 -5.75
CA ALA A 339 61.03 141.15 -4.80
C ALA A 339 62.24 141.91 -4.22
N LEU A 340 63.31 141.19 -3.84
CA LEU A 340 64.56 141.78 -3.36
C LEU A 340 65.22 142.66 -4.43
N ASN A 341 65.25 142.19 -5.68
CA ASN A 341 65.80 142.95 -6.80
C ASN A 341 64.95 144.21 -7.09
N GLN A 342 63.63 144.11 -7.03
CA GLN A 342 62.72 145.26 -7.14
C GLN A 342 62.96 146.28 -6.03
N GLU A 343 63.14 145.85 -4.78
CA GLU A 343 63.46 146.74 -3.65
C GLU A 343 64.80 147.46 -3.87
N LYS A 344 65.84 146.72 -4.31
CA LYS A 344 67.14 147.31 -4.66
C LYS A 344 67.02 148.36 -5.76
N LEU A 345 66.28 148.06 -6.83
CA LEU A 345 66.07 148.99 -7.94
C LEU A 345 65.29 150.24 -7.47
N GLN A 346 64.28 150.06 -6.62
CA GLN A 346 63.51 151.18 -6.05
C GLN A 346 64.40 152.09 -5.19
N LYS A 347 65.31 151.52 -4.38
CA LYS A 347 66.31 152.31 -3.63
C LYS A 347 67.21 153.11 -4.57
N GLN A 348 67.72 152.49 -5.64
CA GLN A 348 68.52 153.19 -6.65
C GLN A 348 67.74 154.32 -7.35
N ILE A 349 66.47 154.09 -7.72
CA ILE A 349 65.61 155.14 -8.29
C ILE A 349 65.47 156.31 -7.32
N ASN A 350 65.19 156.03 -6.05
CA ASN A 350 65.05 157.07 -5.02
C ASN A 350 66.37 157.87 -4.85
N GLU A 351 67.51 157.19 -4.84
CA GLU A 351 68.83 157.84 -4.79
C GLU A 351 69.08 158.75 -6.01
N TYR A 352 68.76 158.28 -7.22
CA TYR A 352 68.89 159.10 -8.43
C TYR A 352 67.92 160.28 -8.43
N GLN A 353 66.69 160.12 -7.97
CA GLN A 353 65.73 161.22 -7.82
C GLN A 353 66.26 162.28 -6.84
N LEU A 354 66.87 161.86 -5.74
CA LEU A 354 67.46 162.76 -4.74
C LEU A 354 68.63 163.55 -5.34
N LYS A 355 69.54 162.88 -6.07
CA LYS A 355 70.63 163.53 -6.82
C LYS A 355 70.11 164.49 -7.90
N ILE A 356 69.05 164.12 -8.62
CA ILE A 356 68.42 165.01 -9.61
C ILE A 356 67.88 166.26 -8.91
N ASN A 357 67.17 166.11 -7.80
CA ASN A 357 66.65 167.24 -7.03
C ASN A 357 67.76 168.15 -6.50
N GLU A 358 68.86 167.58 -6.00
CA GLU A 358 70.05 168.34 -5.61
C GLU A 358 70.63 169.14 -6.78
N LYS A 359 70.76 168.51 -7.96
CA LYS A 359 71.24 169.18 -9.17
C LYS A 359 70.26 170.24 -9.70
N GLU A 360 68.96 170.03 -9.57
CA GLU A 360 67.94 171.02 -9.91
C GLU A 360 68.03 172.24 -8.99
N GLN A 361 68.20 172.02 -7.67
CA GLN A 361 68.45 173.08 -6.69
C GLN A 361 69.74 173.86 -7.00
N GLU A 362 70.83 173.15 -7.33
CA GLU A 362 72.11 173.75 -7.71
C GLU A 362 71.99 174.61 -8.98
N LYS A 363 71.26 174.12 -9.99
CA LYS A 363 70.93 174.87 -11.22
C LYS A 363 70.12 176.13 -10.93
N ILE A 364 69.13 176.07 -10.04
CA ILE A 364 68.34 177.23 -9.61
C ILE A 364 69.25 178.26 -8.94
N ALA A 365 70.13 177.83 -8.03
CA ALA A 365 71.08 178.71 -7.34
C ALA A 365 72.05 179.40 -8.34
N LEU A 366 72.59 178.64 -9.31
CA LEU A 366 73.42 179.17 -10.38
C LEU A 366 72.67 180.17 -11.26
N SER A 367 71.43 179.87 -11.65
CA SER A 367 70.57 180.77 -12.41
C SER A 367 70.32 182.10 -11.66
N GLN A 368 70.09 182.03 -10.35
CA GLN A 368 69.92 183.22 -9.51
C GLN A 368 71.21 184.05 -9.44
N ASN A 369 72.38 183.41 -9.33
CA ASN A 369 73.68 184.10 -9.35
C ASN A 369 73.97 184.75 -10.71
N LEU A 370 73.74 184.04 -11.82
CA LEU A 370 73.86 184.58 -13.17
C LEU A 370 72.94 185.78 -13.41
N ALA A 371 71.71 185.74 -12.87
CA ALA A 371 70.78 186.86 -12.93
C ALA A 371 71.27 188.07 -12.12
N LYS A 372 71.90 187.85 -10.97
CA LYS A 372 72.55 188.92 -10.18
C LYS A 372 73.73 189.54 -10.95
N GLU A 373 74.60 188.73 -11.55
CA GLU A 373 75.71 189.21 -12.36
C GLU A 373 75.23 189.98 -13.60
N ARG A 374 74.20 189.48 -14.30
CA ARG A 374 73.61 190.21 -15.44
C ARG A 374 73.07 191.58 -15.04
N ARG A 375 72.37 191.70 -13.91
CA ARG A 375 71.90 193.00 -13.41
C ARG A 375 73.06 193.93 -13.07
N ALA A 376 74.08 193.43 -12.38
CA ALA A 376 75.27 194.22 -12.06
C ALA A 376 76.01 194.70 -13.32
N LEU A 377 76.05 193.87 -14.38
CA LEU A 377 76.64 194.23 -15.66
C LEU A 377 75.78 195.26 -16.41
N GLU A 378 74.45 195.09 -16.45
CA GLU A 378 73.52 196.07 -17.05
C GLU A 378 73.60 197.42 -16.37
N ASP A 379 73.66 197.46 -15.03
CA ASP A 379 73.79 198.69 -14.26
C ASP A 379 75.13 199.40 -14.56
N ASN A 380 76.23 198.66 -14.68
CA ASN A 380 77.54 199.21 -15.09
C ASN A 380 77.54 199.73 -16.53
N LEU A 381 76.97 198.98 -17.47
CA LEU A 381 76.87 199.38 -18.88
C LEU A 381 76.01 200.65 -19.04
N LEU A 382 74.93 200.77 -18.26
CA LEU A 382 74.10 201.97 -18.26
C LEU A 382 74.88 203.20 -17.78
N ALA A 383 75.66 203.04 -16.70
CA ALA A 383 76.52 204.10 -16.17
C ALA A 383 77.59 204.54 -17.17
N GLU A 384 78.23 203.59 -17.85
CA GLU A 384 79.26 203.87 -18.86
C GLU A 384 78.67 204.51 -20.13
N ASN A 385 77.48 204.08 -20.56
CA ASN A 385 76.76 204.71 -21.68
C ASN A 385 76.40 206.17 -21.36
N GLN A 386 75.99 206.46 -20.12
CA GLN A 386 75.75 207.84 -19.68
C GLN A 386 77.04 208.68 -19.69
N GLN A 387 78.17 208.12 -19.27
CA GLN A 387 79.48 208.79 -19.36
C GLN A 387 79.88 209.08 -20.81
N GLN A 388 79.73 208.11 -21.72
CA GLN A 388 80.01 208.29 -23.14
C GLN A 388 79.10 209.36 -23.77
N LYS A 389 77.82 209.42 -23.37
CA LYS A 389 76.88 210.45 -23.84
C LYS A 389 77.32 211.86 -23.42
N HIS A 390 77.86 212.01 -22.21
CA HIS A 390 78.47 213.26 -21.77
C HIS A 390 79.71 213.64 -22.59
N LEU A 391 80.56 212.65 -22.92
CA LEU A 391 81.75 212.87 -23.75
C LEU A 391 81.38 213.30 -25.18
N ILE A 392 80.39 212.65 -25.79
CA ILE A 392 79.87 212.97 -27.12
C ILE A 392 79.32 214.40 -27.15
N ASN A 393 78.57 214.82 -26.13
CA ASN A 393 78.07 216.19 -26.07
C ASN A 393 79.21 217.23 -25.97
N ASN A 394 80.27 216.94 -25.21
CA ASN A 394 81.46 217.81 -25.16
C ASN A 394 82.17 217.88 -26.52
N LEU A 395 82.27 216.76 -27.25
CA LEU A 395 82.84 216.74 -28.59
C LEU A 395 82.00 217.53 -29.59
N TYR A 396 80.66 217.44 -29.52
CA TYR A 396 79.78 218.26 -30.36
C TYR A 396 79.93 219.76 -30.08
N SER A 397 80.04 220.19 -28.82
CA SER A 397 80.35 221.59 -28.49
C SER A 397 81.70 222.03 -29.08
N ARG A 398 82.71 221.15 -29.06
CA ARG A 398 84.03 221.44 -29.63
C ARG A 398 84.01 221.57 -31.16
N ILE A 399 83.21 220.74 -31.84
CA ILE A 399 83.02 220.83 -33.29
C ILE A 399 82.30 222.12 -33.67
N SER A 400 81.25 222.52 -32.94
CA SER A 400 80.59 223.82 -33.18
C SER A 400 81.52 225.01 -32.96
N GLU A 401 82.44 224.96 -32.00
CA GLU A 401 83.49 225.99 -31.85
C GLU A 401 84.39 226.03 -33.10
N LEU A 402 84.83 224.87 -33.58
CA LEU A 402 85.73 224.76 -34.75
C LEU A 402 85.06 225.16 -36.06
N GLU A 403 83.78 224.84 -36.26
CA GLU A 403 83.00 225.28 -37.42
C GLU A 403 82.83 226.81 -37.45
N LEU A 404 82.74 227.46 -36.28
CA LEU A 404 82.72 228.92 -36.18
C LEU A 404 84.05 229.53 -36.65
N TYR A 405 85.19 228.90 -36.32
CA TYR A 405 86.51 229.33 -36.78
C TYR A 405 86.72 229.07 -38.29
N ALA A 406 86.16 227.99 -38.84
CA ALA A 406 86.22 227.70 -40.28
C ALA A 406 85.38 228.69 -41.12
N SER A 407 84.17 229.02 -40.64
CA SER A 407 83.28 230.06 -41.20
C SER A 407 83.91 231.46 -41.20
N PHE A 408 84.71 231.78 -40.19
CA PHE A 408 85.50 233.01 -40.13
C PHE A 408 86.65 233.01 -41.15
N GLY A 409 87.34 231.87 -41.32
CA GLY A 409 88.42 231.70 -42.31
C GLY A 409 87.94 231.81 -43.75
N GLU A 410 86.79 231.23 -44.09
CA GLU A 410 86.19 231.33 -45.44
C GLU A 410 85.74 232.76 -45.77
N LYS A 411 85.17 233.49 -44.81
CA LYS A 411 84.82 234.91 -44.99
C LYS A 411 86.04 235.81 -45.18
N MET A 412 87.18 235.48 -44.58
CA MET A 412 88.46 236.20 -44.78
C MET A 412 89.08 235.92 -46.15
N LEU A 413 89.00 234.67 -46.66
CA LEU A 413 89.49 234.30 -47.98
C LEU A 413 88.68 234.97 -49.12
N ASN A 414 87.37 235.16 -48.94
CA ASN A 414 86.50 235.89 -49.88
C ASN A 414 86.78 237.41 -49.97
N LYS A 415 87.67 237.98 -49.14
CA LYS A 415 88.12 239.39 -49.26
C LYS A 415 89.42 239.59 -50.03
N TRP A 416 90.20 238.53 -50.30
CA TRP A 416 91.51 238.60 -50.98
C TRP A 416 91.49 238.20 -52.47
N ARG A 417 90.29 237.97 -53.04
CA ARG A 417 90.07 237.76 -54.48
C ARG A 417 89.26 238.90 -55.12
N LYS A 418 89.70 240.14 -54.89
CA LYS A 418 89.35 241.31 -55.71
C LYS A 418 90.57 241.75 -56.49
#